data_AF-A0A2E3N403-F1
#
_entry.id   AF-A0A2E3N403-F1
#
_cell.length_a   1.000
_cell.length_b   1.000
_cell.length_c   1.000
_cell.angle_alpha   90.00
_cell.angle_beta   90.00
_cell.angle_gamma   90.00
#
_symmetry.space_group_name_H-M   'P 1'
#
loop_
_entity.id
_entity.type
_entity.pdbx_description
1 polymer ?
#
loop_
_entity_poly.entity_id
_entity_poly.type
_entity_poly.pdbx_seq_one_letter_code
_entity_poly.pdbx_strand_id
1 'polypeptide(L)'
;MDIKKFNLYMSILKIGLVGIGVILCLFIIGGPNMENTLETQEIFREGVSMSLITSFTGFIIFASIGLILLFFVLQLISNPKKTILSIIGLLVALVLYLFFLMIGTSDTNESLALLEDVQVAQGTIRSSSAGIYTVVFGVFAALMVAVFGPLLGRYRK
;
A
#
# COMPACT_ATOMS: atom_id res chain seq x y z
N MET A 1 2.17 32.86 -3.20
CA MET A 1 1.09 32.15 -2.48
C MET A 1 1.38 32.24 -0.99
N ASP A 2 0.40 32.59 -0.16
CA ASP A 2 0.57 32.67 1.29
C ASP A 2 0.84 31.26 1.87
N ILE A 3 1.99 31.10 2.54
CA ILE A 3 2.46 29.83 3.11
C ILE A 3 1.43 29.25 4.09
N LYS A 4 0.73 30.10 4.86
CA LYS A 4 -0.31 29.63 5.79
C LYS A 4 -1.49 29.03 5.05
N LYS A 5 -1.92 29.67 3.95
CA LYS A 5 -3.02 29.16 3.11
C LYS A 5 -2.65 27.86 2.42
N PHE A 6 -1.42 27.76 1.89
CA PHE A 6 -0.91 26.52 1.30
C PHE A 6 -0.87 25.35 2.30
N ASN A 7 -0.34 25.61 3.50
CA ASN A 7 -0.30 24.58 4.56
C ASN A 7 -1.70 24.15 5.01
N LEU A 8 -2.65 25.09 5.04
CA LEU A 8 -4.06 24.79 5.33
C LEU A 8 -4.64 23.87 4.25
N TYR A 9 -4.46 24.18 2.96
CA TYR A 9 -4.94 23.32 1.87
C TYR A 9 -4.33 21.92 1.92
N MET A 10 -3.02 21.80 2.16
CA MET A 10 -2.36 20.50 2.29
C MET A 10 -2.88 19.71 3.50
N SER A 11 -3.17 20.39 4.61
CA SER A 11 -3.74 19.75 5.80
C SER A 11 -5.17 19.27 5.55
N ILE A 12 -6.01 20.08 4.90
CA ILE A 12 -7.37 19.70 4.51
C ILE A 12 -7.34 18.50 3.57
N LEU A 13 -6.48 18.52 2.55
CA LEU A 13 -6.31 17.41 1.61
C LEU A 13 -5.90 16.13 2.34
N LYS A 14 -4.88 16.21 3.20
CA LYS A 14 -4.41 15.06 3.99
C LYS A 14 -5.52 14.48 4.87
N ILE A 15 -6.19 15.33 5.64
CA ILE A 15 -7.26 14.91 6.55
C ILE A 15 -8.45 14.34 5.75
N GLY A 16 -8.80 14.97 4.63
CA GLY A 16 -9.88 14.51 3.75
C GLY A 16 -9.61 13.13 3.16
N LEU A 17 -8.41 12.91 2.60
CA LEU A 17 -8.03 11.60 2.05
C LEU A 17 -8.01 10.51 3.12
N VAL A 18 -7.44 10.80 4.29
CA VAL A 18 -7.43 9.86 5.42
C VAL A 18 -8.86 9.59 5.90
N GLY A 19 -9.70 10.61 6.03
CA GLY A 19 -11.09 10.47 6.47
C GLY A 19 -11.90 9.59 5.52
N ILE A 20 -11.79 9.82 4.21
CA ILE A 20 -12.45 8.97 3.19
C ILE A 20 -11.95 7.53 3.30
N GLY A 21 -10.63 7.33 3.42
CA GLY A 21 -10.06 5.99 3.60
C GLY A 21 -10.60 5.27 4.84
N VAL A 22 -10.66 5.95 5.98
CA VAL A 22 -11.21 5.37 7.22
C VAL A 22 -12.68 5.00 7.06
N ILE A 23 -13.50 5.86 6.46
CA ILE A 23 -14.93 5.58 6.21
C ILE A 23 -15.08 4.34 5.32
N LEU A 24 -14.30 4.24 4.25
CA LEU A 24 -14.32 3.08 3.36
C LEU A 24 -13.87 1.79 4.07
N CYS A 25 -12.90 1.85 4.99
CA CYS A 25 -12.53 0.71 5.82
C CYS A 25 -13.69 0.24 6.72
N LEU A 26 -14.52 1.15 7.24
CA LEU A 26 -15.69 0.78 8.05
C LEU A 26 -16.71 -0.04 7.24
N PHE A 27 -16.84 0.21 5.92
CA PHE A 27 -17.70 -0.59 5.05
C PHE A 27 -17.17 -2.02 4.85
N ILE A 28 -15.85 -2.23 4.88
CA ILE A 28 -15.26 -3.58 4.84
C ILE A 28 -15.49 -4.29 6.17
N ILE A 29 -15.20 -3.61 7.29
CA ILE A 29 -15.31 -4.20 8.64
C ILE A 29 -16.75 -4.57 8.98
N GLY A 30 -17.72 -3.75 8.55
CA GLY A 30 -19.14 -4.03 8.72
C GLY A 30 -19.75 -4.89 7.61
N GLY A 31 -18.96 -5.35 6.64
CA GLY A 31 -19.39 -6.20 5.54
C GLY A 31 -19.62 -7.66 5.96
N PRO A 32 -20.21 -8.47 5.07
CA PRO A 32 -20.36 -9.90 5.29
C PRO A 32 -19.00 -10.60 5.43
N ASN A 33 -18.97 -11.62 6.28
CA ASN A 33 -17.79 -12.42 6.59
C ASN A 33 -17.99 -13.89 6.16
N MET A 34 -17.02 -14.74 6.49
CA MET A 34 -17.04 -16.17 6.13
C MET A 34 -18.19 -16.97 6.75
N GLU A 35 -18.90 -16.43 7.74
CA GLU A 35 -20.06 -17.06 8.38
C GLU A 35 -21.37 -16.76 7.62
N ASN A 36 -21.36 -15.79 6.71
CA ASN A 36 -22.51 -15.46 5.87
C ASN A 36 -22.63 -16.39 4.65
N THR A 37 -23.83 -16.47 4.05
CA THR A 37 -24.07 -17.25 2.83
C THR A 37 -23.24 -16.73 1.65
N LEU A 38 -22.87 -17.62 0.72
CA LEU A 38 -22.14 -17.26 -0.50
C LEU A 38 -22.84 -16.14 -1.28
N GLU A 39 -24.17 -16.24 -1.43
CA GLU A 39 -25.00 -15.22 -2.08
C GLU A 39 -24.84 -13.82 -1.45
N THR A 40 -24.78 -13.73 -0.12
CA THR A 40 -24.60 -12.43 0.57
C THR A 40 -23.21 -11.86 0.30
N GLN A 41 -22.19 -12.72 0.25
CA GLN A 41 -20.82 -12.32 -0.02
C GLN A 41 -20.66 -11.83 -1.48
N GLU A 42 -21.29 -12.51 -2.44
CA GLU A 42 -21.29 -12.15 -3.86
C GLU A 42 -21.98 -10.80 -4.08
N ILE A 43 -23.19 -10.61 -3.52
CA ILE A 43 -23.92 -9.34 -3.61
C ILE A 43 -23.11 -8.18 -3.04
N PHE A 44 -22.42 -8.38 -1.92
CA PHE A 44 -21.58 -7.34 -1.35
C PHE A 44 -20.35 -7.04 -2.21
N ARG A 45 -19.72 -8.07 -2.77
CA ARG A 45 -18.53 -7.96 -3.63
C ARG A 45 -18.81 -7.25 -4.94
N GLU A 46 -19.98 -7.49 -5.54
CA GLU A 46 -20.46 -6.78 -6.74
C GLU A 46 -21.11 -5.43 -6.41
N GLY A 47 -21.39 -5.20 -5.13
CA GLY A 47 -22.08 -4.02 -4.63
C GLY A 47 -21.27 -2.73 -4.74
N VAL A 48 -22.00 -1.61 -4.58
CA VAL A 48 -21.46 -0.25 -4.65
C VAL A 48 -20.34 -0.03 -3.63
N SER A 49 -20.46 -0.59 -2.43
CA SER A 49 -19.44 -0.46 -1.38
C SER A 49 -18.09 -0.98 -1.85
N MET A 50 -18.04 -2.22 -2.37
CA MET A 50 -16.80 -2.84 -2.82
C MET A 50 -16.22 -2.15 -4.06
N SER A 51 -17.09 -1.70 -4.98
CA SER A 51 -16.68 -0.89 -6.13
C SER A 51 -16.02 0.43 -5.72
N LEU A 52 -16.61 1.15 -4.76
CA LEU A 52 -16.06 2.41 -4.25
C LEU A 52 -14.72 2.22 -3.55
N ILE A 53 -14.61 1.19 -2.69
CA ILE A 53 -13.37 0.82 -2.01
C ILE A 53 -12.26 0.54 -3.02
N THR A 54 -12.55 -0.29 -4.02
CA THR A 54 -11.58 -0.70 -5.04
C THR A 54 -11.14 0.48 -5.89
N SER A 55 -12.08 1.31 -6.34
CA SER A 55 -11.80 2.49 -7.16
C SER A 55 -10.98 3.54 -6.41
N PHE A 56 -11.33 3.82 -5.16
CA PHE A 56 -10.60 4.76 -4.32
C PHE A 56 -9.18 4.25 -4.03
N THR A 57 -9.03 2.96 -3.70
CA THR A 57 -7.72 2.35 -3.48
C THR A 57 -6.85 2.43 -4.74
N GLY A 58 -7.42 2.12 -5.91
CA GLY A 58 -6.75 2.27 -7.20
C GLY A 58 -6.30 3.72 -7.46
N PHE A 59 -7.17 4.70 -7.18
CA PHE A 59 -6.82 6.12 -7.28
C PHE A 59 -5.64 6.50 -6.37
N ILE A 60 -5.65 6.07 -5.10
CA ILE A 60 -4.57 6.37 -4.15
C ILE A 60 -3.25 5.74 -4.59
N ILE A 61 -3.27 4.48 -5.05
CA ILE A 61 -2.07 3.81 -5.57
C ILE A 61 -1.51 4.58 -6.76
N PHE A 62 -2.35 4.93 -7.74
CA PHE A 62 -1.93 5.66 -8.93
C PHE A 62 -1.35 7.05 -8.57
N ALA A 63 -2.04 7.81 -7.73
CA ALA A 63 -1.58 9.11 -7.26
C ALA A 63 -0.26 9.01 -6.49
N SER A 64 -0.09 7.98 -5.66
CA SER A 64 1.13 7.73 -4.89
C SER A 64 2.32 7.42 -5.80
N ILE A 65 2.14 6.57 -6.82
CA ILE A 65 3.18 6.28 -7.80
C ILE A 65 3.59 7.56 -8.52
N GLY A 66 2.62 8.37 -8.99
CA GLY A 66 2.90 9.64 -9.64
C GLY A 66 3.70 10.61 -8.76
N LEU A 67 3.32 10.74 -7.48
CA LEU A 67 4.04 11.57 -6.52
C LEU A 67 5.46 11.06 -6.22
N ILE A 68 5.64 9.74 -6.07
CA ILE A 68 6.96 9.14 -5.86
C ILE A 68 7.87 9.44 -7.05
N LEU A 69 7.39 9.22 -8.28
CA LEU A 69 8.17 9.51 -9.49
C LEU A 69 8.53 10.99 -9.61
N LEU A 70 7.56 11.88 -9.40
CA LEU A 70 7.80 13.33 -9.40
C LEU A 70 8.84 13.73 -8.34
N PHE A 71 8.72 13.20 -7.14
CA PHE A 71 9.67 13.44 -6.07
C PHE A 71 11.08 12.94 -6.45
N PHE A 72 11.20 11.75 -7.02
CA PHE A 72 12.48 11.20 -7.48
C PHE A 72 13.12 12.08 -8.56
N VAL A 73 12.36 12.55 -9.55
CA VAL A 73 12.88 13.43 -10.61
C VAL A 73 13.39 14.76 -10.04
N LEU A 74 12.59 15.40 -9.18
CA LEU A 74 12.99 16.66 -8.54
C LEU A 74 14.22 16.48 -7.65
N GLN A 75 14.28 15.38 -6.90
CA GLN A 75 15.42 15.03 -6.04
C GLN A 75 16.67 14.77 -6.86
N LEU A 76 16.56 14.08 -7.99
CA LEU A 76 17.67 13.79 -8.89
C LEU A 76 18.29 15.08 -9.45
N ILE A 77 17.46 16.04 -9.85
CA ILE A 77 17.92 17.36 -10.35
C ILE A 77 18.56 18.17 -9.23
N SER A 78 17.92 18.23 -8.07
CA SER A 78 18.31 19.16 -7.00
C SER A 78 19.44 18.62 -6.11
N ASN A 79 19.49 17.31 -5.87
CA ASN A 79 20.41 16.69 -4.90
C ASN A 79 20.81 15.25 -5.31
N PRO A 80 21.51 15.06 -6.45
CA PRO A 80 21.78 13.75 -7.03
C PRO A 80 22.50 12.79 -6.07
N LYS A 81 23.44 13.28 -5.25
CA LYS A 81 24.16 12.47 -4.26
C LYS A 81 23.24 11.85 -3.21
N LYS A 82 22.21 12.58 -2.77
CA LYS A 82 21.23 12.06 -1.80
C LYS A 82 20.25 11.10 -2.46
N THR A 83 19.94 11.31 -3.74
CA THR A 83 19.07 10.42 -4.51
C THR A 83 19.66 9.02 -4.67
N ILE A 84 20.99 8.86 -4.68
CA ILE A 84 21.65 7.55 -4.71
C ILE A 84 21.23 6.67 -3.52
N LEU A 85 21.12 7.22 -2.31
CA LEU A 85 20.65 6.48 -1.14
C LEU A 85 19.21 5.99 -1.31
N SER A 86 18.33 6.82 -1.89
CA SER A 86 16.96 6.44 -2.21
C SER A 86 16.89 5.32 -3.27
N ILE A 87 17.76 5.36 -4.28
CA ILE A 87 17.86 4.32 -5.30
C ILE A 87 18.31 2.99 -4.67
N ILE A 88 19.32 3.02 -3.78
CA ILE A 88 19.77 1.83 -3.06
C ILE A 88 18.61 1.23 -2.24
N GLY A 89 17.84 2.05 -1.54
CA GLY A 89 16.66 1.58 -0.80
C GLY A 89 15.64 0.87 -1.70
N LEU A 90 15.39 1.40 -2.91
CA LEU A 90 14.51 0.79 -3.90
C LEU A 90 15.06 -0.54 -4.42
N LEU A 91 16.38 -0.64 -4.64
CA LEU A 91 17.03 -1.90 -5.02
C LEU A 91 16.93 -2.95 -3.91
N VAL A 92 17.11 -2.57 -2.65
CA VAL A 92 16.94 -3.50 -1.51
C VAL A 92 15.50 -4.00 -1.45
N ALA A 93 14.51 -3.13 -1.63
CA ALA A 93 13.11 -3.53 -1.69
C ALA A 93 12.83 -4.48 -2.88
N LEU A 94 13.45 -4.24 -4.04
CA LEU A 94 13.37 -5.15 -5.19
C LEU A 94 13.97 -6.53 -4.88
N VAL A 95 15.12 -6.58 -4.24
CA VAL A 95 15.75 -7.86 -3.84
C VAL A 95 14.87 -8.62 -2.86
N LEU A 96 14.28 -7.94 -1.87
CA LEU A 96 13.33 -8.55 -0.94
C LEU A 96 12.07 -9.07 -1.65
N TYR A 97 11.54 -8.30 -2.60
CA TYR A 97 10.43 -8.74 -3.44
C TYR A 97 10.78 -9.99 -4.24
N LEU A 98 11.94 -10.03 -4.89
CA LEU A 98 12.38 -11.21 -5.65
C LEU A 98 12.59 -12.42 -4.74
N PHE A 99 13.03 -12.21 -3.50
CA PHE A 99 13.13 -13.26 -2.50
C PHE A 99 11.76 -13.85 -2.13
N PHE A 100 10.78 -13.00 -1.82
CA PHE A 100 9.40 -13.47 -1.56
C PHE A 100 8.76 -14.10 -2.80
N LEU A 101 9.04 -13.56 -3.98
CA LEU A 101 8.60 -14.15 -5.25
C LEU A 101 9.20 -15.56 -5.41
N MET A 102 10.47 -15.77 -5.05
CA MET A 102 11.13 -17.07 -5.13
C MET A 102 10.54 -18.08 -4.13
N ILE A 103 10.26 -17.66 -2.89
CA ILE A 103 9.55 -18.50 -1.90
C ILE A 103 8.17 -18.90 -2.43
N GLY A 104 7.48 -17.95 -3.06
CA GLY A 104 6.12 -18.14 -3.55
C GLY A 104 5.07 -18.04 -2.44
N THR A 105 3.83 -18.39 -2.78
CA THR A 105 2.71 -18.42 -1.85
C THR A 105 1.92 -19.71 -2.04
N SER A 106 1.25 -20.16 -0.98
CA SER A 106 0.26 -21.23 -1.02
C SER A 106 -1.12 -20.74 -1.46
N ASP A 107 -1.33 -19.43 -1.61
CA ASP A 107 -2.62 -18.86 -2.01
C ASP A 107 -3.01 -19.30 -3.42
N THR A 108 -4.28 -19.64 -3.60
CA THR A 108 -4.91 -20.03 -4.86
C THR A 108 -6.17 -19.20 -5.09
N ASN A 109 -6.75 -19.28 -6.30
CA ASN A 109 -8.05 -18.64 -6.56
C ASN A 109 -9.14 -19.12 -5.57
N GLU A 110 -9.09 -20.39 -5.17
CA GLU A 110 -10.01 -20.98 -4.20
C GLU A 110 -9.77 -20.44 -2.78
N SER A 111 -8.52 -20.38 -2.31
CA SER A 111 -8.22 -19.87 -0.96
C SER A 111 -8.50 -18.38 -0.82
N LEU A 112 -8.42 -17.63 -1.93
CA LEU A 112 -8.77 -16.22 -2.02
C LEU A 112 -10.26 -16.00 -2.29
N ALA A 113 -11.04 -17.08 -2.42
CA ALA A 113 -12.46 -17.07 -2.73
C ALA A 113 -12.81 -16.19 -3.93
N LEU A 114 -11.99 -16.19 -4.99
CA LEU A 114 -12.24 -15.40 -6.20
C LEU A 114 -13.42 -15.97 -7.00
N LEU A 115 -14.20 -15.10 -7.64
CA LEU A 115 -15.31 -15.53 -8.51
C LEU A 115 -14.77 -16.29 -9.72
N GLU A 116 -15.58 -17.21 -10.27
CA GLU A 116 -15.21 -18.00 -11.44
C GLU A 116 -14.86 -17.14 -12.67
N ASP A 117 -15.53 -16.00 -12.84
CA ASP A 117 -15.32 -15.05 -13.95
C ASP A 117 -14.11 -14.12 -13.75
N VAL A 118 -13.53 -14.06 -12.54
CA VAL A 118 -12.38 -13.19 -12.19
C VAL A 118 -11.17 -14.00 -11.73
N GLN A 119 -11.12 -15.29 -12.03
CA GLN A 119 -9.95 -16.11 -11.74
C GLN A 119 -8.72 -15.58 -12.48
N VAL A 120 -7.60 -15.52 -11.77
CA VAL A 120 -6.33 -15.03 -12.31
C VAL A 120 -5.29 -16.14 -12.38
N ALA A 121 -4.29 -15.94 -13.24
CA ALA A 121 -3.16 -16.85 -13.32
C ALA A 121 -2.42 -16.92 -11.97
N GLN A 122 -1.95 -18.12 -11.61
CA GLN A 122 -1.19 -18.35 -10.37
C GLN A 122 0.04 -17.44 -10.26
N GLY A 123 0.65 -17.07 -11.39
CA GLY A 123 1.75 -16.11 -11.44
C GLY A 123 1.36 -14.72 -10.92
N THR A 124 0.14 -14.27 -11.20
CA THR A 124 -0.40 -12.99 -10.69
C THR A 124 -0.59 -13.06 -9.18
N ILE A 125 -1.19 -14.14 -8.66
CA ILE A 125 -1.37 -14.34 -7.21
C ILE A 125 -0.02 -14.34 -6.50
N ARG A 126 0.95 -15.08 -7.03
CA ARG A 126 2.31 -15.16 -6.48
C ARG A 126 3.02 -13.81 -6.46
N SER A 127 2.93 -13.06 -7.55
CA SER A 127 3.49 -11.72 -7.69
C SER A 127 2.86 -10.74 -6.68
N SER A 128 1.53 -10.68 -6.63
CA SER A 128 0.80 -9.80 -5.72
C SER A 128 1.10 -10.12 -4.25
N SER A 129 1.13 -11.42 -3.90
CA SER A 129 1.44 -11.86 -2.53
C SER A 129 2.86 -11.49 -2.13
N ALA A 130 3.85 -11.70 -3.02
CA ALA A 130 5.23 -11.26 -2.79
C ALA A 130 5.32 -9.73 -2.60
N GLY A 131 4.56 -8.96 -3.37
CA GLY A 131 4.43 -7.52 -3.20
C GLY A 131 3.89 -7.14 -1.82
N ILE A 132 2.81 -7.77 -1.38
CA ILE A 132 2.20 -7.55 -0.06
C ILE A 132 3.21 -7.86 1.05
N TYR A 133 3.88 -9.01 1.01
CA TYR A 133 4.90 -9.37 2.00
C TYR A 133 6.06 -8.38 2.04
N THR A 134 6.49 -7.87 0.89
CA THR A 134 7.53 -6.83 0.80
C THR A 134 7.10 -5.55 1.51
N VAL A 135 5.85 -5.11 1.28
CA VAL A 135 5.30 -3.92 1.94
C VAL A 135 5.16 -4.13 3.44
N VAL A 136 4.60 -5.25 3.88
CA VAL A 136 4.44 -5.57 5.31
C VAL A 136 5.80 -5.59 6.01
N PHE A 137 6.80 -6.22 5.40
CA PHE A 137 8.16 -6.23 5.94
C PHE A 137 8.76 -4.81 6.00
N GLY A 138 8.56 -4.00 4.96
CA GLY A 138 9.03 -2.61 4.92
C GLY A 138 8.38 -1.75 6.02
N VAL A 139 7.06 -1.89 6.23
CA VAL A 139 6.33 -1.22 7.31
C VAL A 139 6.86 -1.67 8.67
N PHE A 140 7.06 -2.98 8.87
CA PHE A 140 7.63 -3.52 10.10
C PHE A 140 9.03 -2.96 10.36
N ALA A 141 9.91 -2.96 9.37
CA ALA A 141 11.25 -2.40 9.48
C ALA A 141 11.22 -0.90 9.82
N ALA A 142 10.31 -0.14 9.19
CA ALA A 142 10.13 1.28 9.49
C ALA A 142 9.65 1.51 10.92
N LEU A 143 8.71 0.71 11.42
CA LEU A 143 8.24 0.75 12.81
C LEU A 143 9.37 0.43 13.79
N MET A 144 10.17 -0.60 13.51
CA MET A 144 11.34 -0.94 14.33
C MET A 144 12.33 0.22 14.38
N VAL A 145 12.63 0.87 13.25
CA VAL A 145 13.49 2.06 13.22
C VAL A 145 12.87 3.23 13.98
N ALA A 146 11.56 3.45 13.89
CA ALA A 146 10.89 4.54 14.61
C ALA A 146 10.92 4.34 16.13
N VAL A 147 10.73 3.11 16.61
CA VAL A 147 10.72 2.78 18.05
C VAL A 147 12.13 2.71 18.63
N PHE A 148 13.06 2.03 17.96
CA PHE A 148 14.42 1.82 18.47
C PHE A 148 15.40 2.93 18.05
N GLY A 149 15.08 3.73 17.04
CA GLY A 149 15.90 4.85 16.59
C GLY A 149 16.24 5.86 17.69
N PRO A 150 15.27 6.32 18.50
CA PRO A 150 15.54 7.19 19.65
C PRO A 150 16.46 6.56 20.70
N LEU A 151 16.38 5.24 20.91
CA LEU A 151 17.24 4.51 21.85
C LEU A 151 18.68 4.39 21.33
N LEU A 152 18.83 4.05 20.04
CA LEU A 152 20.14 3.93 19.38
C LEU A 152 20.82 5.28 19.16
N GLY A 153 20.05 6.35 18.95
CA GLY A 153 20.55 7.72 18.88
C GLY A 153 21.23 8.19 20.16
N ARG A 154 20.86 7.63 21.31
CA ARG A 154 21.46 7.93 22.61
C ARG A 154 22.88 7.35 22.78
N TYR A 155 23.26 6.36 21.97
CA TYR A 155 24.59 5.73 21.96
C TYR A 155 25.50 6.24 20.84
N ARG A 156 24.99 7.07 19.93
CA ARG A 156 25.81 7.85 19.00
C ARG A 156 26.40 9.04 19.75
N LYS A 157 27.59 8.84 20.31
CA LYS A 157 28.52 9.95 20.60
C LYS A 157 29.11 10.46 19.29
#